data_AF-A0A2N1JX32-F1
#
_entry.id   AF-A0A2N1JX32-F1
#
_cell.length_a   1.000
_cell.length_b   1.000
_cell.length_c   1.000
_cell.angle_alpha   90.00
_cell.angle_beta   90.00
_cell.angle_gamma   90.00
#
_symmetry.space_group_name_H-M   'P 1'
#
loop_
_entity.id
_entity.type
_entity.pdbx_description
1 polymer ?
#
loop_
_entity_poly.entity_id
_entity_poly.type
_entity_poly.pdbx_seq_one_letter_code
_entity_poly.pdbx_strand_id
1 'polypeptide(L)'
;MENIKLVLASEIYEEIEAEIDSTSRDSESLKRLLRNKFNFLMKNVLLRTEANYKKGNKNYVLHTERHVVKELLKASLEETSEIGKWFNLNLNLSSADQTLELFNIVSDILKGALDEDKVDEVTVDEWIGTIKTSIDYNNAKSVIDVKNKLDKLRVAAKPLNHEIGLGDIYLSDEEGNRDYVLKNSKNILSDFDTLTLKEIAQQVYVESEYYEILQYLISKFEEQAHQKSYETILNFAEMKRDYESILDIKGSSKISDFADFTSDYSQMHLKLYEYLLENPEICKKIEAEANTSELLEFFKYDK
;
A
#
# COMPACT_ATOMS: atom_id res chain seq x y z
N MET A 1 -25.83 -21.69 33.52
CA MET A 1 -25.14 -22.28 32.35
C MET A 1 -26.19 -22.44 31.27
N GLU A 2 -26.29 -21.51 30.34
CA GLU A 2 -27.08 -21.72 29.13
C GLU A 2 -26.54 -22.97 28.43
N ASN A 3 -27.43 -23.87 28.02
CA ASN A 3 -27.05 -25.03 27.23
C ASN A 3 -26.49 -24.51 25.90
N ILE A 4 -25.18 -24.65 25.72
CA ILE A 4 -24.51 -24.38 24.44
C ILE A 4 -25.20 -25.24 23.38
N LYS A 5 -25.97 -24.61 22.50
CA LYS A 5 -26.72 -25.29 21.45
C LYS A 5 -25.78 -25.57 20.28
N LEU A 6 -25.57 -26.85 20.00
CA LEU A 6 -24.75 -27.32 18.89
C LEU A 6 -25.65 -27.81 17.75
N VAL A 7 -25.20 -27.58 16.52
CA VAL A 7 -25.84 -28.10 15.29
C VAL A 7 -24.88 -29.02 14.55
N LEU A 8 -25.44 -30.00 13.83
CA LEU A 8 -24.62 -30.88 13.01
C LEU A 8 -24.15 -30.16 11.76
N ALA A 9 -22.84 -30.25 11.45
CA ALA A 9 -22.32 -29.67 10.22
C ALA A 9 -22.96 -30.29 8.96
N SER A 10 -23.46 -31.53 9.03
CA SER A 10 -24.20 -32.16 7.94
C SER A 10 -25.48 -31.44 7.56
N GLU A 11 -26.17 -30.82 8.53
CA GLU A 11 -27.36 -30.00 8.26
C GLU A 11 -27.00 -28.75 7.44
N ILE A 12 -25.84 -28.16 7.72
CA ILE A 12 -25.31 -27.02 6.94
C ILE A 12 -25.02 -27.47 5.50
N TYR A 13 -24.46 -28.66 5.31
CA TYR A 13 -24.17 -29.18 3.97
C TYR A 13 -25.43 -29.44 3.15
N GLU A 14 -26.48 -29.95 3.79
CA GLU A 14 -27.80 -30.17 3.18
C GLU A 14 -28.46 -28.85 2.79
N GLU A 15 -28.34 -27.81 3.61
CA GLU A 15 -28.81 -26.45 3.27
C GLU A 15 -28.10 -25.89 2.05
N ILE A 16 -26.76 -25.98 2.00
CA ILE A 16 -25.97 -25.51 0.86
C ILE A 16 -26.34 -26.29 -0.41
N GLU A 17 -26.49 -27.61 -0.31
CA GLU A 17 -26.90 -28.46 -1.42
C GLU A 17 -28.28 -28.08 -1.97
N ALA A 18 -29.23 -27.74 -1.10
CA ALA A 18 -30.58 -27.32 -1.51
C ALA A 18 -30.60 -25.94 -2.19
N GLU A 19 -29.65 -25.05 -1.87
CA GLU A 19 -29.54 -23.70 -2.43
C GLU A 19 -28.79 -23.66 -3.77
N ILE A 20 -27.97 -24.67 -4.08
CA ILE A 20 -27.20 -24.74 -5.32
C ILE A 20 -27.98 -25.55 -6.35
N ASP A 21 -28.09 -25.02 -7.57
CA ASP A 21 -28.78 -25.70 -8.67
C ASP A 21 -28.04 -27.02 -9.02
N SER A 22 -28.58 -28.12 -8.50
CA SER A 22 -27.92 -29.43 -8.31
C SER A 22 -27.64 -30.24 -9.59
N THR A 23 -27.77 -29.64 -10.77
CA THR A 23 -27.68 -30.35 -12.06
C THR A 23 -26.25 -30.69 -12.51
N SER A 24 -25.20 -30.17 -11.86
CA SER A 24 -23.81 -30.28 -12.32
C SER A 24 -22.83 -31.05 -11.42
N ARG A 25 -23.20 -31.40 -10.17
CA ARG A 25 -22.32 -32.10 -9.22
C ARG A 25 -23.02 -33.29 -8.57
N ASP A 26 -22.30 -34.41 -8.48
CA ASP A 26 -22.70 -35.55 -7.66
C ASP A 26 -22.81 -35.13 -6.17
N SER A 27 -23.95 -35.44 -5.55
CA SER A 27 -24.30 -35.07 -4.16
C SER A 27 -23.22 -35.49 -3.16
N GLU A 28 -22.73 -36.73 -3.28
CA GLU A 28 -21.71 -37.25 -2.35
C GLU A 28 -20.37 -36.53 -2.54
N SER A 29 -20.01 -36.25 -3.78
CA SER A 29 -18.82 -35.46 -4.11
C SER A 29 -18.87 -34.04 -3.52
N LEU A 30 -20.03 -33.37 -3.59
CA LEU A 30 -20.24 -32.05 -2.97
C LEU A 30 -20.12 -32.12 -1.44
N LYS A 31 -20.79 -33.08 -0.79
CA LYS A 31 -20.72 -33.26 0.67
C LYS A 31 -19.31 -33.57 1.15
N ARG A 32 -18.54 -34.35 0.38
CA ARG A 32 -17.13 -34.62 0.65
C ARG A 32 -16.30 -33.33 0.56
N LEU A 33 -16.53 -32.51 -0.48
CA LEU A 33 -15.84 -31.22 -0.64
C LEU A 33 -16.16 -30.28 0.54
N LEU A 34 -17.44 -30.09 0.87
CA LEU A 34 -17.87 -29.24 2.00
C LEU A 34 -17.27 -29.70 3.33
N ARG A 35 -17.18 -31.02 3.56
CA ARG A 35 -16.52 -31.58 4.76
C ARG A 35 -15.02 -31.24 4.82
N ASN A 36 -14.32 -31.28 3.69
CA ASN A 36 -12.91 -30.90 3.62
C ASN A 36 -12.73 -29.41 3.91
N LYS A 37 -13.56 -28.57 3.30
CA LYS A 37 -13.56 -27.11 3.51
C LYS A 37 -13.94 -26.73 4.96
N PHE A 38 -14.88 -27.46 5.56
CA PHE A 38 -15.20 -27.32 6.98
C PHE A 38 -14.00 -27.67 7.88
N ASN A 39 -13.30 -28.77 7.58
CA ASN A 39 -12.10 -29.14 8.33
C ASN A 39 -10.99 -28.08 8.18
N PHE A 40 -10.84 -27.50 6.98
CA PHE A 40 -9.94 -26.36 6.77
C PHE A 40 -10.31 -25.19 7.68
N LEU A 41 -11.59 -24.77 7.68
CA LEU A 41 -12.07 -23.66 8.50
C LEU A 41 -11.78 -23.88 9.99
N MET A 42 -12.09 -25.07 10.50
CA MET A 42 -11.90 -25.39 11.91
C MET A 42 -10.41 -25.46 12.31
N LYS A 43 -9.56 -26.06 11.47
CA LYS A 43 -8.16 -26.32 11.81
C LYS A 43 -7.22 -25.16 11.49
N ASN A 44 -7.41 -24.52 10.35
CA ASN A 44 -6.46 -23.54 9.82
C ASN A 44 -6.89 -22.09 10.08
N VAL A 45 -8.20 -21.83 10.17
CA VAL A 45 -8.72 -20.49 10.44
C VAL A 45 -8.99 -20.31 11.93
N LEU A 46 -9.84 -21.18 12.51
CA LEU A 46 -10.22 -21.09 13.93
C LEU A 46 -9.22 -21.77 14.90
N LEU A 47 -8.19 -22.43 14.37
CA LEU A 47 -7.15 -23.13 15.13
C LEU A 47 -7.69 -24.09 16.21
N ARG A 48 -8.84 -24.73 15.93
CA ARG A 48 -9.49 -25.67 16.84
C ARG A 48 -8.94 -27.08 16.67
N THR A 49 -8.78 -27.79 17.77
CA THR A 49 -8.49 -29.23 17.76
C THR A 49 -9.77 -30.02 17.42
N GLU A 50 -9.64 -31.22 16.85
CA GLU A 50 -10.80 -32.06 16.52
C GLU A 50 -11.71 -32.32 17.73
N ALA A 51 -11.14 -32.45 18.93
CA ALA A 51 -11.90 -32.67 20.16
C ALA A 51 -12.92 -31.54 20.46
N ASN A 52 -12.68 -30.33 19.95
CA ASN A 52 -13.55 -29.18 20.19
C ASN A 52 -14.81 -29.18 19.30
N TYR A 53 -14.77 -29.82 18.14
CA TYR A 53 -15.86 -29.74 17.14
C TYR A 53 -16.31 -31.10 16.61
N LYS A 54 -15.69 -32.21 17.01
CA LYS A 54 -16.00 -33.56 16.53
C LYS A 54 -16.33 -34.50 17.69
N LYS A 55 -17.47 -35.17 17.60
CA LYS A 55 -17.90 -36.22 18.55
C LYS A 55 -18.25 -37.49 17.77
N GLY A 56 -17.40 -38.50 17.91
CA GLY A 56 -17.44 -39.70 17.06
C GLY A 56 -17.13 -39.34 15.59
N ASN A 57 -18.00 -39.75 14.67
CA ASN A 57 -17.89 -39.45 13.25
C ASN A 57 -18.67 -38.20 12.81
N LYS A 58 -19.16 -37.40 13.77
CA LYS A 58 -20.00 -36.22 13.50
C LYS A 58 -19.27 -34.94 13.88
N ASN A 59 -19.36 -33.94 13.01
CA ASN A 59 -18.85 -32.59 13.22
C ASN A 59 -19.98 -31.66 13.69
N TYR A 60 -19.66 -30.72 14.56
CA TYR A 60 -20.60 -29.80 15.21
C TYR A 60 -20.10 -28.36 15.12
N VAL A 61 -21.05 -27.44 15.14
CA VAL A 61 -20.82 -25.99 15.18
C VAL A 61 -21.72 -25.38 16.25
N LEU A 62 -21.32 -24.27 16.87
CA LEU A 62 -22.23 -23.48 17.68
C LEU A 62 -23.41 -23.00 16.84
N HIS A 63 -24.61 -23.01 17.41
CA HIS A 63 -25.80 -22.57 16.69
C HIS A 63 -25.69 -21.11 16.22
N THR A 64 -25.03 -20.26 17.02
CA THR A 64 -24.77 -18.84 16.71
C THR A 64 -23.85 -18.67 15.50
N GLU A 65 -22.87 -19.55 15.31
CA GLU A 65 -21.91 -19.49 14.20
C GLU A 65 -22.41 -20.21 12.93
N ARG A 66 -23.54 -20.91 13.00
CA ARG A 66 -24.06 -21.77 11.93
C ARG A 66 -24.14 -21.04 10.59
N HIS A 67 -24.69 -19.82 10.59
CA HIS A 67 -24.91 -19.06 9.37
C HIS A 67 -23.58 -18.57 8.78
N VAL A 68 -22.65 -18.09 9.61
CA VAL A 68 -21.29 -17.72 9.18
C VAL A 68 -20.59 -18.89 8.50
N VAL A 69 -20.61 -20.08 9.13
CA VAL A 69 -20.00 -21.28 8.56
C VAL A 69 -20.66 -21.65 7.24
N LYS A 70 -22.00 -21.54 7.14
CA LYS A 70 -22.73 -21.81 5.90
C LYS A 70 -22.24 -20.91 4.75
N GLU A 71 -22.22 -19.59 4.96
CA GLU A 71 -21.89 -18.63 3.91
C GLU A 71 -20.41 -18.73 3.48
N LEU A 72 -19.49 -18.93 4.42
CA LEU A 72 -18.07 -19.14 4.08
C LEU A 72 -17.86 -20.42 3.29
N LEU A 73 -18.51 -21.53 3.68
CA LEU A 73 -18.44 -22.78 2.94
C LEU A 73 -19.05 -22.63 1.55
N LYS A 74 -20.19 -21.96 1.42
CA LYS A 74 -20.86 -21.72 0.13
C LYS A 74 -19.99 -20.87 -0.79
N ALA A 75 -19.47 -19.73 -0.30
CA ALA A 75 -18.61 -18.84 -1.08
C ALA A 75 -17.31 -19.54 -1.54
N SER A 76 -16.76 -20.42 -0.71
CA SER A 76 -15.55 -21.18 -1.04
C SER A 76 -15.72 -22.26 -2.14
N LEU A 77 -16.94 -22.49 -2.64
CA LEU A 77 -17.20 -23.47 -3.71
C LEU A 77 -16.79 -22.97 -5.10
N GLU A 78 -16.68 -21.65 -5.29
CA GLU A 78 -16.10 -21.05 -6.49
C GLU A 78 -14.57 -21.11 -6.37
N GLU A 79 -13.96 -22.17 -6.90
CA GLU A 79 -12.54 -22.49 -6.67
C GLU A 79 -11.57 -21.42 -7.21
N THR A 80 -12.01 -20.62 -8.19
CA THR A 80 -11.18 -19.58 -8.79
C THR A 80 -11.23 -18.25 -8.04
N SER A 81 -12.20 -18.06 -7.14
CA SER A 81 -12.28 -16.89 -6.26
C SER A 81 -11.18 -16.92 -5.20
N GLU A 82 -10.87 -15.76 -4.62
CA GLU A 82 -9.84 -15.58 -3.59
C GLU A 82 -10.17 -16.42 -2.34
N ILE A 83 -11.44 -16.44 -1.92
CA ILE A 83 -11.91 -17.30 -0.83
C ILE A 83 -11.83 -18.79 -1.19
N GLY A 84 -12.15 -19.16 -2.44
CA GLY A 84 -11.98 -20.54 -2.93
C GLY A 84 -10.52 -20.99 -2.94
N LYS A 85 -9.62 -20.15 -3.47
CA LYS A 85 -8.17 -20.35 -3.44
C LYS A 85 -7.66 -20.47 -2.00
N TRP A 86 -8.14 -19.63 -1.09
CA TRP A 86 -7.75 -19.66 0.32
C TRP A 86 -8.12 -20.99 0.98
N PHE A 87 -9.39 -21.43 0.86
CA PHE A 87 -9.84 -22.72 1.38
C PHE A 87 -9.12 -23.93 0.78
N ASN A 88 -8.57 -23.77 -0.43
CA ASN A 88 -7.80 -24.79 -1.15
C ASN A 88 -6.28 -24.67 -0.93
N LEU A 89 -5.81 -23.78 -0.04
CA LEU A 89 -4.38 -23.53 0.23
C LEU A 89 -3.58 -23.08 -1.01
N ASN A 90 -4.26 -22.45 -1.97
CA ASN A 90 -3.68 -21.96 -3.23
C ASN A 90 -3.56 -20.43 -3.28
N LEU A 91 -3.98 -19.70 -2.23
CA LEU A 91 -3.81 -18.26 -2.13
C LEU A 91 -2.46 -17.92 -1.48
N ASN A 92 -1.72 -16.96 -2.05
CA ASN A 92 -0.45 -16.52 -1.49
C ASN A 92 -0.69 -15.46 -0.40
N LEU A 93 -0.84 -15.90 0.85
CA LEU A 93 -1.01 -15.01 2.01
C LEU A 93 0.24 -14.17 2.32
N SER A 94 1.40 -14.44 1.71
CA SER A 94 2.56 -13.54 1.79
C SER A 94 2.41 -12.31 0.89
N SER A 95 1.43 -12.28 -0.02
CA SER A 95 1.07 -11.09 -0.78
C SER A 95 0.11 -10.23 0.04
N ALA A 96 0.54 -9.01 0.37
CA ALA A 96 -0.29 -8.05 1.10
C ALA A 96 -1.58 -7.72 0.32
N ASP A 97 -1.48 -7.50 -0.99
CA ASP A 97 -2.64 -7.17 -1.85
C ASP A 97 -3.68 -8.31 -1.86
N GLN A 98 -3.25 -9.57 -2.04
CA GLN A 98 -4.17 -10.73 -2.00
C GLN A 98 -4.80 -10.95 -0.62
N THR A 99 -4.03 -10.66 0.45
CA THR A 99 -4.53 -10.77 1.83
C THR A 99 -5.61 -9.73 2.11
N LEU A 100 -5.43 -8.49 1.65
CA LEU A 100 -6.46 -7.44 1.78
C LEU A 100 -7.71 -7.78 0.98
N GLU A 101 -7.56 -8.25 -0.26
CA GLU A 101 -8.68 -8.63 -1.11
C GLU A 101 -9.50 -9.77 -0.48
N LEU A 102 -8.83 -10.82 0.00
CA LEU A 102 -9.47 -11.90 0.73
C LEU A 102 -10.22 -11.37 1.96
N PHE A 103 -9.58 -10.51 2.77
CA PHE A 103 -10.21 -9.96 3.97
C PHE A 103 -11.47 -9.17 3.63
N ASN A 104 -11.45 -8.37 2.58
CA ASN A 104 -12.62 -7.59 2.16
C ASN A 104 -13.78 -8.50 1.77
N ILE A 105 -13.53 -9.52 0.93
CA ILE A 105 -14.54 -10.50 0.53
C ILE A 105 -15.16 -11.19 1.75
N VAL A 106 -14.31 -11.66 2.67
CA VAL A 106 -14.78 -12.36 3.87
C VAL A 106 -15.52 -11.40 4.82
N SER A 107 -15.02 -10.18 5.00
CA SER A 107 -15.68 -9.17 5.83
C SER A 107 -17.05 -8.78 5.28
N ASP A 108 -17.22 -8.72 3.96
CA ASP A 108 -18.49 -8.38 3.33
C ASP A 108 -19.51 -9.51 3.51
N ILE A 109 -19.07 -10.77 3.43
CA ILE A 109 -19.92 -11.93 3.76
C ILE A 109 -20.41 -11.85 5.21
N LEU A 110 -19.51 -11.56 6.16
CA LEU A 110 -19.85 -11.47 7.58
C LEU A 110 -20.78 -10.29 7.90
N LYS A 111 -20.56 -9.14 7.27
CA LYS A 111 -21.44 -7.97 7.42
C LYS A 111 -22.80 -8.20 6.79
N GLY A 112 -22.87 -8.85 5.63
CA GLY A 112 -24.14 -9.24 5.02
C GLY A 112 -24.97 -10.12 5.95
N ALA A 113 -24.34 -11.07 6.64
CA ALA A 113 -25.02 -11.90 7.64
C ALA A 113 -25.56 -11.10 8.85
N LEU A 114 -24.85 -10.03 9.26
CA LEU A 114 -25.32 -9.11 10.29
C LEU A 114 -26.52 -8.28 9.80
N ASP A 115 -26.41 -7.73 8.59
CA ASP A 115 -27.44 -6.88 7.97
C ASP A 115 -28.75 -7.66 7.74
N GLU A 116 -28.67 -8.97 7.55
CA GLU A 116 -29.82 -9.88 7.44
C GLU A 116 -30.37 -10.40 8.79
N ASP A 117 -29.85 -9.90 9.92
CA ASP A 117 -30.18 -10.34 11.29
C ASP A 117 -29.99 -11.86 11.50
N LYS A 118 -29.06 -12.49 10.76
CA LYS A 118 -28.79 -13.94 10.85
C LYS A 118 -27.77 -14.28 11.93
N VAL A 119 -26.95 -13.30 12.30
CA VAL A 119 -25.83 -13.41 13.23
C VAL A 119 -25.78 -12.12 14.05
N ASP A 120 -25.44 -12.22 15.33
CA ASP A 120 -25.24 -11.04 16.19
C ASP A 120 -23.87 -10.36 15.96
N GLU A 121 -23.79 -9.10 16.35
CA GLU A 121 -22.58 -8.27 16.22
C GLU A 121 -21.36 -8.88 16.92
N VAL A 122 -21.55 -9.48 18.10
CA VAL A 122 -20.47 -10.11 18.88
C VAL A 122 -19.85 -11.26 18.10
N THR A 123 -20.68 -12.13 17.52
CA THR A 123 -20.22 -13.25 16.70
C THR A 123 -19.49 -12.73 15.46
N VAL A 124 -20.00 -11.71 14.78
CA VAL A 124 -19.32 -11.13 13.62
C VAL A 124 -17.96 -10.54 13.98
N ASP A 125 -17.86 -9.79 15.08
CA ASP A 125 -16.60 -9.20 15.55
C ASP A 125 -15.57 -10.26 15.92
N GLU A 126 -15.98 -11.34 16.60
CA GLU A 126 -15.10 -12.46 16.94
C GLU A 126 -14.57 -13.17 15.68
N TRP A 127 -15.43 -13.36 14.67
CA TRP A 127 -15.04 -13.96 13.39
C TRP A 127 -14.11 -13.04 12.60
N ILE A 128 -14.40 -11.74 12.52
CA ILE A 128 -13.52 -10.74 11.90
C ILE A 128 -12.15 -10.75 12.58
N GLY A 129 -12.10 -10.70 13.92
CA GLY A 129 -10.86 -10.75 14.68
C GLY A 129 -10.04 -12.01 14.40
N THR A 130 -10.70 -13.17 14.42
CA THR A 130 -10.06 -14.46 14.16
C THR A 130 -9.52 -14.54 12.75
N ILE A 131 -10.29 -14.11 11.75
CA ILE A 131 -9.87 -14.12 10.34
C ILE A 131 -8.69 -13.18 10.15
N LYS A 132 -8.73 -11.95 10.67
CA LYS A 132 -7.62 -10.98 10.61
C LYS A 132 -6.32 -11.60 11.10
N THR A 133 -6.36 -12.28 12.24
CA THR A 133 -5.18 -12.96 12.80
C THR A 133 -4.75 -14.13 11.91
N SER A 134 -5.69 -14.95 11.41
CA SER A 134 -5.37 -16.15 10.62
C SER A 134 -4.69 -15.88 9.28
N ILE A 135 -4.99 -14.72 8.66
CA ILE A 135 -4.44 -14.33 7.35
C ILE A 135 -3.38 -13.25 7.44
N ASP A 136 -3.01 -12.83 8.65
CA ASP A 136 -2.06 -11.75 8.91
C ASP A 136 -2.46 -10.39 8.29
N TYR A 137 -3.76 -10.06 8.40
CA TYR A 137 -4.34 -8.88 7.76
C TYR A 137 -3.71 -7.55 8.21
N ASN A 138 -3.43 -7.40 9.51
CA ASN A 138 -2.93 -6.12 10.04
C ASN A 138 -1.52 -5.80 9.53
N ASN A 139 -0.66 -6.82 9.39
CA ASN A 139 0.66 -6.64 8.80
C ASN A 139 0.55 -6.38 7.30
N ALA A 140 -0.28 -7.13 6.57
CA ALA A 140 -0.55 -6.87 5.15
C ALA A 140 -1.01 -5.42 4.90
N LYS A 141 -1.92 -4.91 5.75
CA LYS A 141 -2.37 -3.52 5.69
C LYS A 141 -1.22 -2.55 5.94
N SER A 142 -0.40 -2.81 6.96
CA SER A 142 0.75 -1.97 7.30
C SER A 142 1.80 -1.92 6.17
N VAL A 143 2.03 -3.04 5.48
CA VAL A 143 2.90 -3.11 4.29
C VAL A 143 2.37 -2.23 3.15
N ILE A 144 1.06 -2.27 2.89
CA ILE A 144 0.43 -1.42 1.88
C ILE A 144 0.50 0.06 2.28
N ASP A 145 0.30 0.38 3.55
CA ASP A 145 0.43 1.76 4.04
C ASP A 145 1.86 2.29 3.86
N VAL A 146 2.88 1.47 4.13
CA VAL A 146 4.28 1.80 3.83
C VAL A 146 4.51 1.99 2.33
N LYS A 147 4.00 1.09 1.48
CA LYS A 147 4.09 1.21 0.02
C LYS A 147 3.48 2.52 -0.47
N ASN A 148 2.29 2.87 0.01
CA ASN A 148 1.60 4.11 -0.31
C ASN A 148 2.41 5.35 0.13
N LYS A 149 3.04 5.31 1.31
CA LYS A 149 3.92 6.40 1.77
C LYS A 149 5.20 6.51 0.92
N LEU A 150 5.78 5.39 0.49
CA LEU A 150 6.92 5.42 -0.43
C LEU A 150 6.55 6.04 -1.78
N ASP A 151 5.35 5.74 -2.30
CA ASP A 151 4.84 6.37 -3.51
C ASP A 151 4.64 7.89 -3.34
N LYS A 152 4.13 8.34 -2.19
CA LYS A 152 4.04 9.78 -1.86
C LYS A 152 5.41 10.45 -1.81
N LEU A 153 6.38 9.84 -1.11
CA LEU A 153 7.76 10.31 -1.07
C LEU A 153 8.35 10.40 -2.48
N ARG A 154 8.13 9.40 -3.35
CA ARG A 154 8.61 9.42 -4.73
C ARG A 154 8.06 10.61 -5.51
N VAL A 155 6.78 10.94 -5.32
CA VAL A 155 6.15 12.12 -5.95
C VAL A 155 6.72 13.42 -5.36
N ALA A 156 6.86 13.50 -4.03
CA ALA A 156 7.41 14.67 -3.34
C ALA A 156 8.87 14.94 -3.73
N ALA A 157 9.68 13.90 -3.92
CA ALA A 157 11.08 13.98 -4.28
C ALA A 157 11.32 14.06 -5.80
N LYS A 158 10.26 14.04 -6.63
CA LYS A 158 10.35 14.14 -8.10
C LYS A 158 11.19 15.34 -8.57
N PRO A 159 11.09 16.54 -7.96
CA PRO A 159 11.96 17.68 -8.30
C PRO A 159 13.45 17.45 -8.03
N LEU A 160 13.78 16.52 -7.14
CA LEU A 160 15.14 16.19 -6.71
C LEU A 160 15.71 14.96 -7.45
N ASN A 161 14.97 14.42 -8.44
CA ASN A 161 15.37 13.23 -9.18
C ASN A 161 16.39 13.56 -10.29
N HIS A 162 17.57 14.02 -9.89
CA HIS A 162 18.69 14.36 -10.75
C HIS A 162 20.01 13.99 -10.05
N GLU A 163 21.04 13.61 -10.82
CA GLU A 163 22.32 13.14 -10.26
C GLU A 163 23.28 14.28 -9.87
N ILE A 164 23.03 15.50 -10.36
CA ILE A 164 23.91 16.67 -10.22
C ILE A 164 23.25 17.66 -9.26
N GLY A 165 23.89 17.96 -8.13
CA GLY A 165 23.42 18.98 -7.21
C GLY A 165 23.61 20.40 -7.76
N LEU A 166 22.81 21.34 -7.26
CA LEU A 166 23.02 22.77 -7.55
C LEU A 166 24.43 23.18 -7.06
N GLY A 167 25.28 23.60 -7.99
CA GLY A 167 26.69 23.98 -7.73
C GLY A 167 27.74 22.89 -7.95
N ASP A 168 27.35 21.70 -8.42
CA ASP A 168 28.30 20.65 -8.82
C ASP A 168 29.05 21.05 -10.11
N ILE A 169 30.35 20.75 -10.16
CA ILE A 169 31.20 20.92 -11.34
C ILE A 169 31.78 19.56 -11.68
N TYR A 170 31.53 19.06 -12.89
CA TYR A 170 32.09 17.81 -13.38
C TYR A 170 32.66 17.95 -14.79
N LEU A 171 33.59 17.07 -15.11
CA LEU A 171 34.13 16.86 -16.44
C LEU A 171 33.60 15.51 -16.93
N SER A 172 33.13 15.47 -18.17
CA SER A 172 32.76 14.23 -18.83
C SER A 172 33.91 13.77 -19.73
N ASP A 173 34.24 12.48 -19.70
CA ASP A 173 35.12 11.89 -20.70
C ASP A 173 34.35 11.51 -21.99
N GLU A 174 35.09 11.06 -23.01
CA GLU A 174 34.52 10.66 -24.31
C GLU A 174 33.61 9.42 -24.22
N GLU A 175 33.67 8.67 -23.11
CA GLU A 175 32.86 7.48 -22.84
C GLU A 175 31.58 7.81 -22.04
N GLY A 176 31.43 9.07 -21.61
CA GLY A 176 30.29 9.55 -20.82
C GLY A 176 30.44 9.36 -19.31
N ASN A 177 31.61 8.94 -18.82
CA ASN A 177 31.89 8.89 -17.40
C ASN A 177 32.09 10.30 -16.86
N ARG A 178 31.65 10.53 -15.61
CA ARG A 178 31.68 11.85 -14.96
C ARG A 178 32.71 11.85 -13.84
N ASP A 179 33.71 12.72 -13.98
CA ASP A 179 34.63 13.07 -12.91
C ASP A 179 34.23 14.41 -12.29
N TYR A 180 33.75 14.37 -11.06
CA TYR A 180 33.34 15.57 -10.33
C TYR A 180 34.58 16.33 -9.82
N VAL A 181 34.82 17.51 -10.39
CA VAL A 181 35.85 18.47 -9.93
C VAL A 181 35.44 19.10 -8.61
N LEU A 182 34.14 19.35 -8.44
CA LEU A 182 33.54 19.80 -7.19
C LEU A 182 32.18 19.12 -7.03
N LYS A 183 32.02 18.37 -5.93
CA LYS A 183 30.77 17.71 -5.59
C LYS A 183 30.22 18.31 -4.30
N ASN A 184 29.06 18.94 -4.38
CA ASN A 184 28.32 19.53 -3.27
C ASN A 184 27.53 18.47 -2.47
N SER A 185 28.02 17.22 -2.44
CA SER A 185 27.42 16.14 -1.66
C SER A 185 28.24 15.89 -0.40
N LYS A 186 27.69 16.18 0.78
CA LYS A 186 28.15 15.53 2.01
C LYS A 186 27.82 14.05 1.92
N ASN A 187 28.75 13.18 2.30
CA ASN A 187 28.46 11.76 2.42
C ASN A 187 27.62 11.54 3.69
N ILE A 188 26.30 11.60 3.56
CA ILE A 188 25.36 11.56 4.69
C ILE A 188 25.46 10.22 5.45
N LEU A 189 25.87 9.15 4.77
CA LEU A 189 25.89 7.80 5.32
C LEU A 189 26.99 7.59 6.38
N SER A 190 28.09 8.38 6.35
CA SER A 190 29.14 8.24 7.38
C SER A 190 28.71 8.77 8.76
N ASP A 191 27.63 9.56 8.83
CA ASP A 191 27.10 10.14 10.07
C ASP A 191 25.84 9.41 10.58
N PHE A 192 25.34 8.39 9.87
CA PHE A 192 24.08 7.70 10.19
C PHE A 192 24.20 6.65 11.31
N ASP A 193 25.40 6.07 11.49
CA ASP A 193 25.66 4.97 12.42
C ASP A 193 25.78 5.39 13.91
N THR A 194 25.68 6.68 14.21
CA THR A 194 26.15 7.23 15.50
C THR A 194 25.07 7.73 16.46
N LEU A 195 23.87 7.12 16.56
CA LEU A 195 23.22 6.82 17.87
C LEU A 195 21.71 6.45 17.85
N THR A 196 20.89 6.80 16.87
CA THR A 196 19.41 6.76 17.06
C THR A 196 18.68 5.51 16.57
N LEU A 197 19.06 4.90 15.43
CA LEU A 197 18.30 3.78 14.85
C LEU A 197 18.42 2.48 15.65
N LYS A 198 19.59 2.20 16.23
CA LYS A 198 19.81 1.01 17.06
C LYS A 198 19.00 1.06 18.36
N GLU A 199 18.91 2.24 18.97
CA GLU A 199 18.10 2.45 20.19
C GLU A 199 16.60 2.33 19.87
N ILE A 200 16.15 2.89 18.74
CA ILE A 200 14.76 2.74 18.27
C ILE A 200 14.42 1.27 18.01
N ALA A 201 15.30 0.52 17.34
CA ALA A 201 15.07 -0.90 17.05
C ALA A 201 14.98 -1.77 18.31
N GLN A 202 15.66 -1.39 19.40
CA GLN A 202 15.59 -2.10 20.69
C GLN A 202 14.27 -1.87 21.45
N GLN A 203 13.47 -0.89 21.04
CA GLN A 203 12.17 -0.56 21.66
C GLN A 203 10.98 -1.20 20.94
N VAL A 204 11.23 -2.03 19.92
CA VAL A 204 10.18 -2.67 19.13
C VAL A 204 9.82 -4.04 19.70
N TYR A 205 8.55 -4.23 20.04
CA TYR A 205 8.01 -5.41 20.68
C TYR A 205 7.04 -6.19 19.78
N VAL A 206 6.34 -5.51 18.86
CA VAL A 206 5.39 -6.14 17.93
C VAL A 206 5.65 -5.73 16.49
N GLU A 207 5.23 -6.56 15.54
CA GLU A 207 5.53 -6.36 14.13
C GLU A 207 4.98 -5.02 13.58
N SER A 208 3.79 -4.60 14.04
CA SER A 208 3.16 -3.34 13.64
C SER A 208 4.01 -2.10 13.95
N GLU A 209 4.77 -2.13 15.06
CA GLU A 209 5.62 -1.01 15.47
C GLU A 209 6.80 -0.79 14.51
N TYR A 210 7.33 -1.84 13.87
CA TYR A 210 8.35 -1.67 12.82
C TYR A 210 7.77 -0.86 11.65
N TYR A 211 6.54 -1.15 11.24
CA TYR A 211 5.90 -0.42 10.17
C TYR A 211 5.56 1.01 10.58
N GLU A 212 5.14 1.26 11.81
CA GLU A 212 4.91 2.62 12.33
C GLU A 212 6.20 3.47 12.29
N ILE A 213 7.33 2.90 12.71
CA ILE A 213 8.64 3.56 12.66
C ILE A 213 9.02 3.88 11.21
N LEU A 214 8.89 2.90 10.30
CA LEU A 214 9.15 3.12 8.87
C LEU A 214 8.26 4.22 8.30
N GLN A 215 6.97 4.19 8.62
CA GLN A 215 6.02 5.21 8.18
C GLN A 215 6.36 6.61 8.73
N TYR A 216 6.86 6.70 9.97
CA TYR A 216 7.31 7.95 10.56
C TYR A 216 8.56 8.48 9.85
N LEU A 217 9.56 7.62 9.63
CA LEU A 217 10.80 7.97 8.92
C LEU A 217 10.51 8.42 7.49
N ILE A 218 9.66 7.70 6.76
CA ILE A 218 9.24 8.08 5.39
C ILE A 218 8.57 9.45 5.40
N SER A 219 7.67 9.73 6.35
CA SER A 219 7.03 11.05 6.46
C SER A 219 8.03 12.16 6.79
N LYS A 220 9.08 11.90 7.58
CA LYS A 220 10.15 12.87 7.81
C LYS A 220 10.97 13.15 6.55
N PHE A 221 11.23 12.12 5.74
CA PHE A 221 11.87 12.31 4.43
C PHE A 221 10.96 13.05 3.45
N GLU A 222 9.66 12.78 3.47
CA GLU A 222 8.67 13.46 2.63
C GLU A 222 8.60 14.98 2.95
N GLU A 223 8.48 15.33 4.24
CA GLU A 223 8.52 16.73 4.71
C GLU A 223 9.81 17.44 4.24
N GLN A 224 10.97 16.78 4.40
CA GLN A 224 12.24 17.33 3.98
C GLN A 224 12.37 17.46 2.45
N ALA A 225 11.87 16.48 1.70
CA ALA A 225 11.89 16.50 0.23
C ALA A 225 11.02 17.64 -0.31
N HIS A 226 9.83 17.84 0.25
CA HIS A 226 8.98 18.99 -0.08
C HIS A 226 9.66 20.33 0.20
N GLN A 227 10.28 20.47 1.38
CA GLN A 227 10.98 21.70 1.73
C GLN A 227 12.12 21.99 0.74
N LYS A 228 12.99 21.01 0.47
CA LYS A 228 14.11 21.18 -0.46
C LYS A 228 13.64 21.48 -1.88
N SER A 229 12.59 20.79 -2.33
CA SER A 229 12.01 21.00 -3.65
C SER A 229 11.46 22.42 -3.78
N TYR A 230 10.78 22.92 -2.75
CA TYR A 230 10.31 24.30 -2.69
C TYR A 230 11.47 25.30 -2.78
N GLU A 231 12.51 25.12 -1.95
CA GLU A 231 13.71 25.97 -1.94
C GLU A 231 14.43 25.97 -3.31
N THR A 232 14.58 24.80 -3.93
CA THR A 232 15.20 24.68 -5.26
C THR A 232 14.40 25.43 -6.32
N ILE A 233 13.07 25.26 -6.36
CA ILE A 233 12.22 25.94 -7.34
C ILE A 233 12.20 27.45 -7.08
N LEU A 234 12.18 27.88 -5.81
CA LEU A 234 12.27 29.29 -5.43
C LEU A 234 13.57 29.91 -5.93
N ASN A 235 14.71 29.24 -5.75
CA ASN A 235 15.99 29.72 -6.26
C ASN A 235 15.96 29.91 -7.79
N PHE A 236 15.38 28.98 -8.55
CA PHE A 236 15.21 29.14 -9.99
C PHE A 236 14.29 30.31 -10.36
N ALA A 237 13.22 30.52 -9.60
CA ALA A 237 12.29 31.64 -9.80
C ALA A 237 12.98 33.00 -9.54
N GLU A 238 13.82 33.08 -8.49
CA GLU A 238 14.64 34.25 -8.20
C GLU A 238 15.69 34.50 -9.28
N MET A 239 16.37 33.44 -9.75
CA MET A 239 17.30 33.54 -10.88
C MET A 239 16.58 34.06 -12.12
N LYS A 240 15.41 33.53 -12.46
CA LYS A 240 14.58 34.02 -13.58
C LYS A 240 14.32 35.52 -13.46
N ARG A 241 13.82 35.98 -12.31
CA ARG A 241 13.56 37.40 -12.03
C ARG A 241 14.81 38.25 -12.28
N ASP A 242 15.95 37.84 -11.72
CA ASP A 242 17.19 38.61 -11.81
C ASP A 242 17.68 38.71 -13.26
N TYR A 243 17.57 37.62 -14.03
CA TYR A 243 17.89 37.63 -15.47
C TYR A 243 16.97 38.54 -16.28
N GLU A 244 15.66 38.45 -16.09
CA GLU A 244 14.66 39.31 -16.75
C GLU A 244 14.94 40.79 -16.45
N SER A 245 15.31 41.11 -15.21
CA SER A 245 15.66 42.48 -14.80
C SER A 245 16.96 42.99 -15.42
N ILE A 246 17.97 42.14 -15.59
CA ILE A 246 19.28 42.55 -16.16
C ILE A 246 19.17 42.78 -17.67
N LEU A 247 18.41 41.95 -18.36
CA LEU A 247 18.30 41.96 -19.83
C LEU A 247 17.16 42.85 -20.36
N ASP A 248 16.31 43.39 -19.47
CA ASP A 248 15.06 44.11 -19.80
C ASP A 248 14.14 43.29 -20.73
N ILE A 249 14.10 41.97 -20.51
CA ILE A 249 13.24 41.02 -21.21
C ILE A 249 12.18 40.57 -20.21
N LYS A 250 10.89 40.79 -20.52
CA LYS A 250 9.78 40.34 -19.68
C LYS A 250 9.04 39.17 -20.30
N GLY A 251 8.81 38.10 -19.54
CA GLY A 251 7.72 37.15 -19.78
C GLY A 251 7.83 36.32 -21.05
N SER A 252 9.04 35.88 -21.43
CA SER A 252 9.20 35.02 -22.61
C SER A 252 10.44 34.15 -22.64
N SER A 253 11.37 34.34 -21.71
CA SER A 253 12.60 33.57 -21.66
C SER A 253 12.30 32.15 -21.18
N LYS A 254 12.52 31.15 -22.05
CA LYS A 254 12.40 29.73 -21.68
C LYS A 254 13.75 29.23 -21.20
N ILE A 255 13.75 28.22 -20.34
CA ILE A 255 15.01 27.62 -19.91
C ILE A 255 15.77 26.96 -21.07
N SER A 256 15.06 26.55 -22.12
CA SER A 256 15.63 26.06 -23.39
C SER A 256 16.46 27.10 -24.12
N ASP A 257 16.21 28.41 -23.90
CA ASP A 257 16.98 29.48 -24.54
C ASP A 257 18.42 29.55 -23.98
N PHE A 258 18.69 28.87 -22.87
CA PHE A 258 19.95 28.90 -22.13
C PHE A 258 20.60 27.53 -21.93
N ALA A 259 19.91 26.42 -22.26
CA ALA A 259 20.34 25.06 -21.92
C ALA A 259 20.78 24.26 -23.16
N ASP A 260 21.83 23.45 -22.97
CA ASP A 260 22.34 22.55 -24.01
C ASP A 260 21.44 21.31 -24.16
N PHE A 261 21.14 20.90 -25.41
CA PHE A 261 20.03 19.99 -25.76
C PHE A 261 20.15 18.56 -25.23
N THR A 262 21.34 18.15 -24.78
CA THR A 262 21.65 16.79 -24.30
C THR A 262 22.03 16.75 -22.82
N SER A 263 21.90 17.87 -22.11
CA SER A 263 22.30 17.96 -20.71
C SER A 263 21.25 17.39 -19.76
N ASP A 264 21.68 16.73 -18.68
CA ASP A 264 20.84 16.29 -17.55
C ASP A 264 19.96 17.41 -16.96
N TYR A 265 20.40 18.66 -17.09
CA TYR A 265 19.60 19.82 -16.72
C TYR A 265 18.27 19.88 -17.47
N SER A 266 18.21 19.42 -18.74
CA SER A 266 16.96 19.35 -19.51
C SER A 266 15.94 18.38 -18.87
N GLN A 267 16.41 17.23 -18.37
CA GLN A 267 15.55 16.26 -17.67
C GLN A 267 15.10 16.78 -16.31
N MET A 268 16.00 17.46 -15.57
CA MET A 268 15.64 18.13 -14.33
C MET A 268 14.53 19.17 -14.57
N HIS A 269 14.68 20.06 -15.55
CA HIS A 269 13.68 21.07 -15.87
C HIS A 269 12.33 20.47 -16.28
N LEU A 270 12.34 19.39 -17.08
CA LEU A 270 11.10 18.68 -17.42
C LEU A 270 10.40 18.11 -16.18
N LYS A 271 11.15 17.57 -15.21
CA LYS A 271 10.58 17.08 -13.95
C LYS A 271 10.02 18.20 -13.08
N LEU A 272 10.68 19.36 -13.05
CA LEU A 272 10.16 20.57 -12.41
C LEU A 272 8.87 21.06 -13.09
N TYR A 273 8.83 21.07 -14.42
CA TYR A 273 7.64 21.40 -15.20
C TYR A 273 6.48 20.46 -14.89
N GLU A 274 6.69 19.14 -14.98
CA GLU A 274 5.68 18.14 -14.64
C GLU A 274 5.17 18.31 -13.19
N TYR A 275 6.07 18.56 -12.24
CA TYR A 275 5.71 18.77 -10.84
C TYR A 275 4.86 20.03 -10.64
N LEU A 276 5.26 21.17 -11.22
CA LEU A 276 4.50 22.42 -11.10
C LEU A 276 3.17 22.39 -11.85
N LEU A 277 3.09 21.64 -12.95
CA LEU A 277 1.84 21.41 -13.68
C LEU A 277 0.82 20.65 -12.82
N GLU A 278 1.30 19.67 -12.05
CA GLU A 278 0.49 18.89 -11.11
C GLU A 278 0.16 19.67 -9.81
N ASN A 279 0.93 20.72 -9.47
CA ASN A 279 0.82 21.49 -8.22
C ASN A 279 0.72 23.01 -8.47
N PRO A 280 -0.38 23.52 -9.08
CA PRO A 280 -0.50 24.91 -9.50
C PRO A 280 -0.51 25.91 -8.34
N GLU A 281 -0.95 25.52 -7.15
CA GLU A 281 -0.90 26.33 -5.93
C GLU A 281 0.54 26.59 -5.47
N ILE A 282 1.43 25.60 -5.58
CA ILE A 282 2.86 25.78 -5.27
C ILE A 282 3.48 26.75 -6.28
N CYS A 283 3.19 26.58 -7.57
CA CYS A 283 3.67 27.49 -8.62
C CYS A 283 3.32 28.95 -8.33
N LYS A 284 2.03 29.24 -8.06
CA LYS A 284 1.56 30.60 -7.75
C LYS A 284 2.18 31.17 -6.49
N LYS A 285 2.38 30.34 -5.47
CA LYS A 285 2.99 30.76 -4.21
C LYS A 285 4.44 31.18 -4.43
N ILE A 286 5.22 30.37 -5.17
CA ILE A 286 6.61 30.67 -5.48
C ILE A 286 6.73 31.91 -6.37
N GLU A 287 5.87 32.05 -7.38
CA GLU A 287 5.83 33.27 -8.22
C GLU A 287 5.61 34.54 -7.39
N ALA A 288 4.67 34.49 -6.44
CA ALA A 288 4.41 35.61 -5.54
C ALA A 288 5.60 35.91 -4.61
N GLU A 289 6.26 34.88 -4.08
CA GLU A 289 7.41 35.02 -3.17
C GLU A 289 8.65 35.54 -3.90
N ALA A 290 8.96 34.98 -5.07
CA ALA A 290 10.07 35.42 -5.90
C ALA A 290 9.80 36.75 -6.64
N ASN A 291 8.56 37.24 -6.65
CA ASN A 291 8.09 38.37 -7.44
C ASN A 291 8.39 38.19 -8.95
N THR A 292 8.01 37.03 -9.48
CA THR A 292 8.10 36.67 -10.90
C THR A 292 6.74 36.18 -11.41
N SER A 293 6.65 35.91 -12.71
CA SER A 293 5.45 35.35 -13.35
C SER A 293 5.85 34.33 -14.42
N GLU A 294 4.90 33.48 -14.81
CA GLU A 294 5.06 32.49 -15.87
C GLU A 294 6.15 31.45 -15.56
N LEU A 295 6.31 31.08 -14.28
CA LEU A 295 7.31 30.13 -13.82
C LEU A 295 7.09 28.73 -14.41
N LEU A 296 5.85 28.32 -14.60
CA LEU A 296 5.55 27.06 -15.26
C LEU A 296 6.04 27.06 -16.71
N GLU A 297 5.80 28.14 -17.46
CA GLU A 297 6.24 28.26 -18.86
C GLU A 297 7.76 28.43 -18.96
N PHE A 298 8.41 28.98 -17.94
CA PHE A 298 9.87 29.05 -17.86
C PHE A 298 10.53 27.65 -17.91
N PHE A 299 9.96 26.67 -17.19
CA PHE A 299 10.45 25.29 -17.20
C PHE A 299 9.95 24.45 -18.38
N LYS A 300 9.00 24.98 -19.15
CA LYS A 300 8.44 24.26 -20.30
C LYS A 300 9.49 24.08 -21.37
N TYR A 301 9.64 22.84 -21.80
CA TYR A 301 10.60 22.45 -22.81
C TYR A 301 9.87 22.17 -24.12
N ASP A 302 10.06 23.01 -25.14
CA ASP A 302 9.57 22.74 -26.49
C ASP A 302 10.63 21.91 -27.22
N LYS A 303 10.24 20.75 -27.75
CA LYS A 303 11.10 19.91 -28.59
C LYS A 303 11.34 20.54 -29.96
#